data_AF-A0A952V2K7-F1
#
_entry.id   AF-A0A952V2K7-F1
#
_cell.length_a   1.000
_cell.length_b   1.000
_cell.length_c   1.000
_cell.angle_alpha   90.00
_cell.angle_beta   90.00
_cell.angle_gamma   90.00
#
_symmetry.space_group_name_H-M   'P 1'
#
loop_
_entity.id
_entity.type
_entity.pdbx_description
1 polymer ?
#
loop_
_entity_poly.entity_id
_entity_poly.type
_entity_poly.pdbx_seq_one_letter_code
_entity_poly.pdbx_strand_id
1 'polypeptide(L)'
;MTSTTRRTLESLSKLRLPELQARFAEIVGEPTRSPNKTFLQRRIREALEAREQQTNAEPTTPATTTTEPGPKVKLTKLSVAELQAMYCEIVGRETRSSNSAYLVWKLRQAQKGRVRVGPIERRAPGEAADIKVLPLRMTAAEVEALDEAWRRLGFKSRTAMIRKAIEGMLG
;
A
#
# COMPACT_ATOMS: atom_id res chain seq x y z
N MET A 1 -1.95 4.66 22.04
CA MET A 1 -2.36 6.04 21.70
C MET A 1 -2.75 6.74 22.97
N THR A 2 -2.13 7.88 23.27
CA THR A 2 -2.44 8.62 24.49
C THR A 2 -3.74 9.40 24.32
N SER A 3 -4.40 9.74 25.42
CA SER A 3 -5.62 10.57 25.41
C SER A 3 -5.37 11.93 24.76
N THR A 4 -4.14 12.44 24.86
CA THR A 4 -3.67 13.69 24.25
C THR A 4 -3.63 13.61 22.72
N THR A 5 -3.05 12.56 22.12
CA THR A 5 -3.03 12.37 20.66
C THR A 5 -4.44 12.26 20.07
N ARG A 6 -5.37 11.64 20.82
CA ARG A 6 -6.77 11.48 20.37
C ARG A 6 -7.49 12.82 20.30
N ARG A 7 -7.32 13.66 21.32
CA ARG A 7 -7.95 14.99 21.42
C ARG A 7 -7.43 15.95 20.35
N THR A 8 -6.14 15.90 20.04
CA THR A 8 -5.56 16.72 18.95
C THR A 8 -6.10 16.29 17.59
N LEU A 9 -6.25 14.99 17.33
CA LEU A 9 -6.83 14.49 16.09
C LEU A 9 -8.31 14.86 15.91
N GLU A 10 -9.10 14.81 16.98
CA GLU A 10 -10.50 15.26 16.96
C GLU A 10 -10.59 16.76 16.66
N SER A 11 -9.72 17.59 17.23
CA SER A 11 -9.62 19.01 16.90
C SER A 11 -9.21 19.23 15.44
N LEU A 12 -8.22 18.49 14.94
CA LEU A 12 -7.74 18.58 13.55
C LEU A 12 -8.81 18.13 12.53
N SER A 13 -9.73 17.25 12.92
CA SER A 13 -10.82 16.79 12.05
C SER A 13 -11.84 17.89 11.73
N LYS A 14 -11.99 18.87 12.63
CA LYS A 14 -12.95 19.98 12.52
C LYS A 14 -12.38 21.19 11.79
N LEU A 15 -11.06 21.28 11.62
CA LEU A 15 -10.37 22.41 10.99
C LEU A 15 -10.55 22.43 9.46
N ARG A 16 -10.47 23.63 8.88
CA ARG A 16 -10.49 23.82 7.42
C ARG A 16 -9.15 23.39 6.83
N LEU A 17 -9.14 23.11 5.52
CA LEU A 17 -7.97 22.56 4.82
C LEU A 17 -6.69 23.42 4.97
N PRO A 18 -6.75 24.76 4.88
CA PRO A 18 -5.57 25.60 5.09
C PRO A 18 -5.00 25.51 6.52
N GLU A 19 -5.88 25.47 7.52
CA GLU A 19 -5.49 25.36 8.93
C GLU A 19 -4.84 23.99 9.21
N LEU A 20 -5.34 22.94 8.55
CA LEU A 20 -4.81 21.60 8.67
C LEU A 20 -3.43 21.47 8.01
N GLN A 21 -3.19 22.18 6.91
CA GLN A 21 -1.86 22.32 6.29
C GLN A 21 -0.89 23.11 7.17
N ALA A 22 -1.35 24.17 7.85
CA ALA A 22 -0.52 24.92 8.79
C ALA A 22 -0.08 24.05 9.99
N ARG A 23 -1.02 23.29 10.57
CA ARG A 23 -0.70 22.33 11.65
C ARG A 23 0.20 21.19 11.19
N PHE A 24 0.07 20.76 9.93
CA PHE A 24 1.00 19.81 9.34
C PHE A 24 2.42 20.40 9.27
N ALA A 25 2.57 21.63 8.77
CA ALA A 25 3.88 22.28 8.70
C ALA A 25 4.51 22.49 10.08
N GLU A 26 3.71 22.81 11.10
CA GLU A 26 4.17 22.97 12.49
C GLU A 26 4.64 21.63 13.13
N ILE A 27 3.90 20.54 12.89
CA ILE A 27 4.17 19.24 13.56
C ILE A 27 5.17 18.39 12.77
N VAL A 28 5.10 18.40 11.44
CA VAL A 28 5.95 17.59 10.56
C VAL A 28 7.19 18.37 10.11
N GLY A 29 7.15 19.71 10.13
CA GLY A 29 8.26 20.57 9.71
C GLY A 29 8.36 20.77 8.19
N GLU A 30 7.48 20.15 7.39
CA GLU A 30 7.47 20.26 5.93
C GLU A 30 6.21 20.99 5.44
N PRO A 31 6.33 21.99 4.54
CA PRO A 31 5.16 22.59 3.91
C PRO A 31 4.52 21.62 2.91
N THR A 32 3.23 21.35 3.05
CA THR A 32 2.48 20.46 2.15
C THR A 32 1.35 21.20 1.45
N ARG A 33 1.26 21.04 0.13
CA ARG A 33 0.15 21.51 -0.70
C ARG A 33 -0.87 20.41 -1.01
N SER A 34 -0.83 19.30 -0.28
CA SER A 34 -1.73 18.17 -0.58
C SER A 34 -3.21 18.57 -0.32
N PRO A 35 -4.13 18.31 -1.26
CA PRO A 35 -5.54 18.67 -1.12
C PRO A 35 -6.35 17.63 -0.29
N ASN A 36 -5.69 16.57 0.19
CA ASN A 36 -6.36 15.45 0.83
C ASN A 36 -6.30 15.55 2.37
N LYS A 37 -7.44 15.89 2.99
CA LYS A 37 -7.56 16.01 4.46
C LYS A 37 -7.23 14.73 5.22
N THR A 38 -7.63 13.56 4.70
CA THR A 38 -7.40 12.26 5.36
C THR A 38 -5.91 11.92 5.41
N PHE A 39 -5.18 12.25 4.34
CA PHE A 39 -3.73 12.07 4.28
C PHE A 39 -3.01 12.93 5.32
N LEU A 40 -3.39 14.19 5.42
CA LEU A 40 -2.79 15.13 6.36
C LEU A 40 -3.04 14.72 7.81
N GLN A 41 -4.27 14.33 8.18
CA GLN A 41 -4.57 13.82 9.53
C GLN A 41 -3.78 12.57 9.87
N ARG A 42 -3.65 11.62 8.94
CA ARG A 42 -2.85 10.40 9.13
C ARG A 42 -1.38 10.72 9.37
N ARG A 43 -0.81 11.65 8.61
CA ARG A 43 0.60 12.04 8.76
C ARG A 43 0.86 12.83 10.04
N ILE A 44 -0.05 13.71 10.44
CA ILE A 44 0.05 14.43 11.72
C ILE A 44 0.01 13.43 12.89
N ARG A 45 -0.88 12.42 12.83
CA ARG A 45 -0.91 11.32 13.79
C ARG A 45 0.43 10.59 13.89
N GLU A 46 0.96 10.14 12.76
CA GLU A 46 2.25 9.44 12.71
C GLU A 46 3.39 10.29 13.31
N ALA A 47 3.40 11.60 13.05
CA ALA A 47 4.41 12.50 13.58
C ALA A 47 4.26 12.74 15.10
N LEU A 48 3.02 12.87 15.61
CA LEU A 48 2.77 12.99 17.05
C LEU A 48 3.15 11.71 17.80
N GLU A 49 2.81 10.54 17.26
CA GLU A 49 3.19 9.25 17.84
C GLU A 49 4.71 9.04 17.85
N ALA A 50 5.41 9.47 16.79
CA ALA A 50 6.87 9.42 16.74
C ALA A 50 7.52 10.35 17.76
N ARG A 51 6.99 11.55 17.96
CA ARG A 51 7.44 12.49 19.00
C ARG A 51 7.17 11.96 20.41
N GLU A 52 6.00 11.40 20.67
CA GLU A 52 5.68 10.78 21.97
C GLU A 52 6.61 9.59 22.27
N GLN A 53 6.95 8.78 21.27
CA GLN A 53 7.93 7.69 21.41
C GLN A 53 9.35 8.19 21.65
N GLN A 54 9.71 9.37 21.13
CA GLN A 54 11.00 10.01 21.42
C GLN A 54 11.03 10.66 22.81
N THR A 55 9.95 11.29 23.26
CA THR A 55 9.89 11.96 24.58
C THR A 55 9.80 10.97 25.74
N ASN A 56 9.20 9.79 25.57
CA ASN A 56 9.19 8.76 26.61
C ASN A 56 10.51 7.95 26.67
N ALA A 57 11.51 8.34 25.88
CA ALA A 57 12.85 7.75 25.84
C ALA A 57 13.91 8.86 25.96
N GLU A 58 14.22 9.28 27.18
CA GLU A 58 15.36 10.16 27.49
C GLU A 58 16.34 9.44 28.45
N PRO A 59 17.62 9.84 28.54
CA PRO A 59 18.70 9.30 27.71
C PRO A 59 19.78 8.59 28.55
N THR A 60 20.42 7.54 28.02
CA THR A 60 21.74 7.11 28.52
C THR A 60 22.57 6.52 27.40
N THR A 61 23.77 7.06 27.23
CA THR A 61 24.93 6.50 26.53
C THR A 61 26.09 6.62 27.54
N PRO A 62 27.10 5.73 27.67
CA PRO A 62 27.49 4.56 26.84
C PRO A 62 27.74 3.26 27.67
N ALA A 63 28.24 2.21 26.98
CA ALA A 63 28.92 1.00 27.49
C ALA A 63 28.13 -0.32 27.55
N THR A 64 28.15 -1.01 26.39
CA THR A 64 28.63 -2.38 26.15
C THR A 64 28.28 -3.54 27.12
N THR A 65 27.60 -4.54 26.52
CA THR A 65 27.87 -6.01 26.53
C THR A 65 26.61 -6.81 26.93
N THR A 66 25.72 -7.12 25.99
CA THR A 66 25.68 -8.34 25.14
C THR A 66 24.92 -9.50 25.80
N THR A 67 23.75 -9.80 25.24
CA THR A 67 23.22 -11.12 24.83
C THR A 67 21.81 -10.81 24.27
N GLU A 68 21.47 -10.82 22.99
CA GLU A 68 22.04 -11.42 21.79
C GLU A 68 21.56 -10.55 20.60
N PRO A 69 22.45 -9.83 19.89
CA PRO A 69 22.06 -8.98 18.78
C PRO A 69 22.29 -9.73 17.46
N GLY A 70 21.23 -10.10 16.76
CA GLY A 70 21.34 -10.25 15.31
C GLY A 70 21.87 -8.92 14.75
N PRO A 71 22.95 -8.93 13.96
CA PRO A 71 23.59 -7.70 13.53
C PRO A 71 22.57 -6.92 12.69
N LYS A 72 22.12 -5.77 13.17
CA LYS A 72 21.42 -4.79 12.33
C LYS A 72 22.48 -4.21 11.38
N VAL A 73 22.88 -5.01 10.40
CA VAL A 73 23.83 -4.61 9.38
C VAL A 73 23.24 -3.37 8.70
N LYS A 74 24.03 -2.31 8.62
CA LYS A 74 23.64 -1.10 7.90
C LYS A 74 23.39 -1.49 6.45
N LEU A 75 22.13 -1.63 6.06
CA LEU A 75 21.68 -2.05 4.73
C LEU A 75 22.35 -1.23 3.59
N THR A 76 22.79 -0.01 3.87
CA THR A 76 23.50 0.86 2.92
C THR A 76 24.98 0.52 2.70
N LYS A 77 25.60 -0.34 3.52
CA LYS A 77 26.99 -0.80 3.35
C LYS A 77 27.13 -2.20 2.75
N LEU A 78 26.01 -2.92 2.62
CA LEU A 78 25.98 -4.28 2.11
C LEU A 78 26.11 -4.31 0.58
N SER A 79 26.81 -5.33 0.09
CA SER A 79 26.86 -5.66 -1.33
C SER A 79 25.47 -6.09 -1.83
N VAL A 80 25.28 -6.06 -3.16
CA VAL A 80 24.03 -6.49 -3.80
C VAL A 80 23.70 -7.95 -3.45
N ALA A 81 24.72 -8.82 -3.37
CA ALA A 81 24.54 -10.23 -3.03
C ALA A 81 24.05 -10.42 -1.59
N GLU A 82 24.62 -9.68 -0.62
CA GLU A 82 24.17 -9.74 0.78
C GLU A 82 22.77 -9.14 0.95
N LEU A 83 22.44 -8.08 0.20
CA LEU A 83 21.09 -7.50 0.18
C LEU A 83 20.05 -8.45 -0.43
N GLN A 84 20.43 -9.28 -1.41
CA GLN A 84 19.59 -10.32 -1.97
C GLN A 84 19.38 -11.47 -0.98
N ALA A 85 20.42 -11.89 -0.26
CA ALA A 85 20.31 -12.92 0.78
C ALA A 85 19.36 -12.46 1.90
N MET A 86 19.55 -11.25 2.43
CA MET A 86 18.65 -10.67 3.43
C MET A 86 17.22 -10.45 2.89
N TYR A 87 17.07 -10.17 1.59
CA TYR A 87 15.75 -10.10 0.98
C TYR A 87 15.04 -11.45 1.01
N CYS A 88 15.75 -12.53 0.70
CA CYS A 88 15.20 -13.88 0.73
C CYS A 88 14.77 -14.27 2.15
N GLU A 89 15.59 -13.98 3.15
CA GLU A 89 15.28 -14.25 4.56
C GLU A 89 14.08 -13.43 5.05
N ILE A 90 14.08 -12.11 4.81
CA ILE A 90 13.07 -11.20 5.38
C ILE A 90 11.75 -11.25 4.61
N VAL A 91 11.79 -11.41 3.29
CA VAL A 91 10.58 -11.37 2.44
C VAL A 91 10.10 -12.77 2.07
N GLY A 92 10.94 -13.79 2.22
CA GLY A 92 10.62 -15.19 1.90
C GLY A 92 10.58 -15.46 0.39
N ARG A 93 11.28 -14.66 -0.42
CA ARG A 93 11.26 -14.73 -1.89
C ARG A 93 12.62 -14.41 -2.48
N GLU A 94 13.00 -15.13 -3.54
CA GLU A 94 14.16 -14.78 -4.34
C GLU A 94 13.91 -13.50 -5.15
N THR A 95 14.91 -12.62 -5.22
CA THR A 95 14.87 -11.43 -6.08
C THR A 95 16.02 -11.47 -7.07
N ARG A 96 15.70 -11.30 -8.36
CA ARG A 96 16.70 -11.10 -9.41
C ARG A 96 17.14 -9.64 -9.55
N SER A 97 16.58 -8.73 -8.74
CA SER A 97 16.93 -7.32 -8.79
C SER A 97 18.38 -7.11 -8.33
N SER A 98 19.20 -6.50 -9.19
CA SER A 98 20.59 -6.11 -8.90
C SER A 98 20.74 -4.67 -8.38
N ASN A 99 19.65 -3.89 -8.33
CA ASN A 99 19.69 -2.51 -7.85
C ASN A 99 19.72 -2.44 -6.32
N SER A 100 20.84 -1.96 -5.76
CA SER A 100 21.07 -1.84 -4.31
C SER A 100 20.07 -0.91 -3.62
N ALA A 101 19.81 0.28 -4.18
CA ALA A 101 18.87 1.25 -3.61
C ALA A 101 17.44 0.69 -3.52
N TYR A 102 17.03 -0.06 -4.54
CA TYR A 102 15.73 -0.75 -4.56
C TYR A 102 15.65 -1.85 -3.50
N LEU A 103 16.70 -2.66 -3.33
CA LEU A 103 16.75 -3.69 -2.30
C LEU A 103 16.68 -3.07 -0.91
N VAL A 104 17.50 -2.05 -0.61
CA VAL A 104 17.47 -1.34 0.67
C VAL A 104 16.09 -0.75 0.95
N TRP A 105 15.47 -0.10 -0.04
CA TRP A 105 14.11 0.42 0.10
C TRP A 105 13.12 -0.69 0.45
N LYS A 106 13.16 -1.81 -0.28
CA LYS A 106 12.22 -2.91 -0.10
C LYS A 106 12.42 -3.64 1.24
N LEU A 107 13.67 -3.80 1.70
CA LEU A 107 13.98 -4.33 3.03
C LEU A 107 13.47 -3.40 4.14
N ARG A 108 13.60 -2.07 3.98
CA ARG A 108 13.02 -1.10 4.92
C ARG A 108 11.48 -1.15 4.94
N GLN A 109 10.84 -1.37 3.78
CA GLN A 109 9.39 -1.54 3.72
C GLN A 109 8.95 -2.85 4.39
N ALA A 110 9.73 -3.92 4.24
CA ALA A 110 9.46 -5.20 4.89
C ALA A 110 9.65 -5.12 6.42
N GLN A 111 10.72 -4.48 6.91
CA GLN A 111 10.90 -4.19 8.34
C GLN A 111 9.76 -3.37 8.94
N LYS A 112 9.17 -2.45 8.17
CA LYS A 112 8.01 -1.65 8.58
C LYS A 112 6.67 -2.40 8.47
N GLY A 113 6.67 -3.68 8.10
CA GLY A 113 5.47 -4.49 7.93
C GLY A 113 4.57 -4.05 6.76
N ARG A 114 5.07 -3.19 5.86
CA ARG A 114 4.31 -2.70 4.69
C ARG A 114 4.43 -3.60 3.46
N VAL A 115 5.26 -4.65 3.55
CA VAL A 115 5.37 -5.70 2.54
C VAL A 115 4.71 -6.95 3.10
N ARG A 116 3.88 -7.60 2.29
CA ARG A 116 3.34 -8.93 2.61
C ARG A 116 4.49 -9.93 2.58
N VAL A 117 5.03 -10.22 3.76
CA VAL A 117 6.06 -11.23 4.01
C VAL A 117 5.45 -12.62 3.84
N GLY A 118 6.17 -13.52 3.18
CA GLY A 118 5.73 -14.88 2.91
C GLY A 118 5.50 -15.18 1.42
N PRO A 119 5.31 -16.46 1.07
CA PRO A 119 5.05 -16.87 -0.31
C PRO A 119 3.93 -16.04 -0.92
N ILE A 120 4.12 -15.51 -2.14
CA ILE A 120 2.96 -15.07 -2.92
C ILE A 120 2.23 -16.36 -3.23
N GLU A 121 1.15 -16.63 -2.51
CA GLU A 121 0.09 -17.46 -3.05
C GLU A 121 -0.40 -16.72 -4.30
N ARG A 122 0.19 -17.06 -5.45
CA ARG A 122 -0.54 -16.94 -6.69
C ARG A 122 -1.79 -17.73 -6.40
N ARG A 123 -2.96 -17.09 -6.53
CA ARG A 123 -4.23 -17.80 -6.54
C ARG A 123 -3.95 -19.06 -7.34
N ALA A 124 -4.06 -20.23 -6.71
CA ALA A 124 -4.07 -21.47 -7.48
C ALA A 124 -5.05 -21.20 -8.62
N PRO A 125 -4.71 -21.52 -9.88
CA PRO A 125 -5.69 -21.43 -10.94
C PRO A 125 -6.89 -22.22 -10.43
N GLY A 126 -7.89 -21.50 -9.91
CA GLY A 126 -9.05 -22.11 -9.29
C GLY A 126 -9.60 -22.97 -10.38
N GLU A 127 -9.62 -24.29 -10.13
CA GLU A 127 -10.04 -25.37 -11.04
C GLU A 127 -10.54 -24.76 -12.33
N ALA A 128 -9.63 -24.60 -13.30
CA ALA A 128 -9.85 -23.72 -14.43
C ALA A 128 -11.13 -24.20 -15.11
N ALA A 129 -12.26 -23.59 -14.73
CA ALA A 129 -13.51 -23.79 -15.42
C ALA A 129 -13.11 -23.55 -16.86
N ASP A 130 -13.46 -24.50 -17.74
CA ASP A 130 -13.05 -24.52 -19.15
C ASP A 130 -13.67 -23.32 -19.88
N ILE A 131 -13.20 -22.14 -19.49
CA ILE A 131 -13.70 -20.82 -19.82
C ILE A 131 -12.87 -20.43 -21.02
N LYS A 132 -13.49 -20.59 -22.18
CA LYS A 132 -12.92 -20.08 -23.43
C LYS A 132 -13.26 -18.61 -23.57
N VAL A 133 -12.26 -17.80 -23.90
CA VAL A 133 -12.44 -16.38 -24.21
C VAL A 133 -12.75 -16.27 -25.69
N LEU A 134 -13.95 -15.77 -26.04
CA LEU A 134 -14.37 -15.50 -27.41
C LEU A 134 -14.12 -14.02 -27.75
N PRO A 135 -13.08 -13.68 -28.54
CA PRO A 135 -12.90 -12.32 -29.02
C PRO A 135 -13.95 -11.98 -30.08
N LEU A 136 -14.67 -10.87 -29.90
CA LEU A 136 -15.65 -10.37 -30.86
C LEU A 136 -15.12 -9.08 -31.50
N ARG A 137 -15.19 -9.00 -32.83
CA ARG A 137 -14.90 -7.76 -33.57
C ARG A 137 -16.20 -7.05 -33.85
N MET A 138 -16.27 -5.79 -33.41
CA MET A 138 -17.42 -4.91 -33.58
C MET A 138 -16.90 -3.51 -33.85
N THR A 139 -17.67 -2.70 -34.57
CA THR A 139 -17.38 -1.28 -34.74
C THR A 139 -17.54 -0.52 -33.42
N ALA A 140 -16.90 0.64 -33.30
CA ALA A 140 -17.02 1.48 -32.11
C ALA A 140 -18.48 1.88 -31.84
N ALA A 141 -19.23 2.23 -32.90
CA ALA A 141 -20.63 2.62 -32.80
C ALA A 141 -21.52 1.48 -32.26
N GLU A 142 -21.30 0.24 -32.70
CA GLU A 142 -22.04 -0.92 -32.17
C GLU A 142 -21.72 -1.18 -30.69
N VAL A 143 -20.46 -0.95 -30.27
CA VAL A 143 -20.07 -1.09 -28.87
C VAL A 143 -20.72 -0.02 -28.00
N GLU A 144 -20.84 1.21 -28.48
CA GLU A 144 -21.53 2.31 -27.80
C GLU A 144 -23.03 2.01 -27.63
N ALA A 145 -23.68 1.52 -28.69
CA ALA A 145 -25.08 1.10 -28.64
C ALA A 145 -25.30 -0.06 -27.63
N LEU A 146 -24.39 -1.03 -27.56
CA LEU A 146 -24.42 -2.09 -26.55
C LEU A 146 -24.26 -1.54 -25.13
N ASP A 147 -23.42 -0.52 -24.95
CA ASP A 147 -23.19 0.12 -23.65
C ASP A 147 -24.40 0.88 -23.13
N GLU A 148 -25.10 1.57 -24.02
CA GLU A 148 -26.37 2.20 -23.69
C GLU A 148 -27.43 1.13 -23.36
N ALA A 149 -27.49 0.06 -24.17
CA ALA A 149 -28.47 -1.01 -23.99
C ALA A 149 -28.34 -1.73 -22.64
N TRP A 150 -27.14 -2.14 -22.22
CA TRP A 150 -27.01 -2.89 -20.96
C TRP A 150 -27.32 -2.03 -19.74
N ARG A 151 -27.01 -0.72 -19.78
CA ARG A 151 -27.37 0.23 -18.72
C ARG A 151 -28.88 0.45 -18.66
N ARG A 152 -29.52 0.67 -19.82
CA ARG A 152 -30.97 0.84 -19.93
C ARG A 152 -31.73 -0.38 -19.43
N LEU A 153 -31.21 -1.57 -19.71
CA LEU A 153 -31.79 -2.86 -19.31
C LEU A 153 -31.39 -3.28 -17.88
N GLY A 154 -30.58 -2.48 -17.17
CA GLY A 154 -30.22 -2.73 -15.76
C GLY A 154 -29.27 -3.91 -15.55
N PHE A 155 -28.55 -4.36 -16.57
CA PHE A 155 -27.55 -5.41 -16.40
C PHE A 155 -26.34 -4.89 -15.60
N LYS A 156 -25.58 -5.80 -14.98
CA LYS A 156 -24.36 -5.45 -14.24
C LYS A 156 -23.19 -5.08 -15.17
N SER A 157 -23.17 -5.64 -16.37
CA SER A 157 -22.13 -5.40 -17.38
C SER A 157 -22.61 -5.80 -18.76
N ARG A 158 -21.92 -5.29 -19.79
CA ARG A 158 -22.09 -5.70 -21.19
C ARG A 158 -21.99 -7.23 -21.35
N THR A 159 -21.00 -7.86 -20.71
CA THR A 159 -20.82 -9.32 -20.75
C THR A 159 -21.99 -10.08 -20.13
N ALA A 160 -22.59 -9.56 -19.04
CA ALA A 160 -23.75 -10.18 -18.41
C ALA A 160 -24.98 -10.13 -19.32
N MET A 161 -25.20 -8.99 -19.99
CA MET A 161 -26.26 -8.84 -20.99
C MET A 161 -26.05 -9.80 -22.18
N ILE A 162 -24.83 -9.83 -22.76
CA ILE A 162 -24.51 -10.70 -23.90
C ILE A 162 -24.68 -12.17 -23.53
N ARG A 163 -24.20 -12.59 -22.35
CA ARG A 163 -24.39 -13.98 -21.88
C ARG A 163 -25.87 -14.30 -21.73
N LYS A 164 -26.66 -13.41 -21.13
CA LYS A 164 -28.11 -13.63 -20.96
C LYS A 164 -28.84 -13.72 -22.30
N ALA A 165 -28.44 -12.91 -23.28
CA ALA A 165 -28.99 -12.97 -24.63
C ALA A 165 -28.63 -14.29 -25.32
N ILE A 166 -27.37 -14.74 -25.21
CA ILE A 166 -26.92 -16.03 -25.75
C ILE A 166 -27.67 -17.19 -25.08
N GLU A 167 -27.82 -17.17 -23.75
CA GLU A 167 -28.62 -18.16 -23.01
C GLU A 167 -30.06 -18.20 -23.49
N GLY A 168 -30.67 -17.04 -23.81
CA GLY A 168 -32.02 -16.98 -24.36
C GLY A 168 -32.15 -17.44 -25.82
N MET A 169 -31.05 -17.48 -26.58
CA MET A 169 -31.01 -18.02 -27.95
C MET A 169 -30.69 -19.51 -27.99
N LEU A 170 -29.95 -20.00 -27.00
CA LEU A 170 -29.57 -21.41 -26.85
C LEU A 170 -30.58 -22.21 -26.01
N GLY A 171 -31.55 -21.53 -25.40
CA GLY A 171 -32.62 -22.09 -24.58
C GLY A 171 -33.84 -22.50 -25.39
#